data_AF-A0A8S2VLL8-F1
#
_entry.id   AF-A0A8S2VLL8-F1
#
_cell.length_a   1.000
_cell.length_b   1.000
_cell.length_c   1.000
_cell.angle_alpha   90.00
_cell.angle_beta   90.00
_cell.angle_gamma   90.00
#
_symmetry.space_group_name_H-M   'P 1'
#
loop_
_entity.id
_entity.type
_entity.pdbx_description
1 polymer ?
#
loop_
_entity_poly.entity_id
_entity_poly.type
_entity_poly.pdbx_seq_one_letter_code
_entity_poly.pdbx_strand_id
1 'polypeptide(L)'
;QMYKLCSEQLSQQDHYDFGMRAVKSVLVMAGVLKRESPTVVEDLVLIRALRDSNLPKFLTDDAILFKAIVQDLFPNVVLPEHDYGELRSTIIEIQLKRGLQTEESQIGKVIQFYETMLIRHGVMLVGPTMGGKTTVYRILADTLTDLHAKNIDYHFYQPVHTYVLNPKSITAGELYGEFNKTTMEWKDGLMGMSVRQCVQSKDHHWIICDGPVDAVWIENLNTVLDDNKMLCLANSERIKYTPYMHMVFEVQDLSTASPATVSRCGMVYIDSNDIKWMPYVKTWSKKFEDKFGGIYTEYLMDLFNAHVDQGLAFVRKNCKEIIKQVDIAKVVTLCCLIDALLTSDAKVDLKLEEAKMKIMLATTFVFCYVWSVGGNVNSKD
;
A
#
# COMPACT_ATOMS: atom_id res chain seq x y z
N GLN A 1 20.91 6.22 -21.43
CA GLN A 1 20.53 7.65 -21.47
C GLN A 1 19.36 7.94 -20.54
N MET A 2 18.20 7.29 -20.72
CA MET A 2 17.02 7.47 -19.85
C MET A 2 17.33 7.39 -18.33
N TYR A 3 17.98 6.33 -17.87
CA TYR A 3 18.33 6.18 -16.44
C TYR A 3 19.26 7.27 -15.91
N LYS A 4 20.14 7.81 -16.76
CA LYS A 4 20.99 8.95 -16.40
C LYS A 4 20.14 10.21 -16.20
N LEU A 5 19.23 10.49 -17.14
CA LEU A 5 18.27 11.61 -17.00
C LEU A 5 17.39 11.44 -15.76
N CYS A 6 16.90 10.22 -15.49
CA CYS A 6 16.13 9.94 -14.28
C CYS A 6 16.94 10.22 -13.01
N SER A 7 18.21 9.82 -12.96
CA SER A 7 19.08 10.09 -11.80
C SER A 7 19.45 11.57 -11.62
N GLU A 8 19.39 12.37 -12.69
CA GLU A 8 19.76 13.79 -12.67
C GLU A 8 18.53 14.71 -12.45
N GLN A 9 17.35 14.29 -12.88
CA GLN A 9 16.14 15.13 -12.89
C GLN A 9 15.08 14.75 -11.85
N LEU A 10 15.02 13.49 -11.43
CA LEU A 10 14.05 13.05 -10.42
C LEU A 10 14.56 13.35 -9.00
N SER A 11 13.65 13.39 -8.04
CA SER A 11 14.03 13.57 -6.64
C SER A 11 14.92 12.41 -6.14
N GLN A 12 15.78 12.67 -5.15
CA GLN A 12 16.57 11.62 -4.50
C GLN A 12 15.73 10.91 -3.44
N GLN A 13 15.52 9.60 -3.61
CA GLN A 13 14.80 8.74 -2.67
C GLN A 13 15.59 7.46 -2.39
N ASP A 14 15.51 6.93 -1.17
CA ASP A 14 16.24 5.71 -0.76
C ASP A 14 15.90 4.47 -1.60
N HIS A 15 14.71 4.46 -2.20
CA HIS A 15 14.19 3.36 -2.99
C HIS A 15 14.36 3.53 -4.50
N TYR A 16 14.99 4.62 -4.96
CA TYR A 16 15.29 4.82 -6.36
C TYR A 16 16.59 4.10 -6.72
N ASP A 17 16.47 3.06 -7.56
CA ASP A 17 17.62 2.32 -8.09
C ASP A 17 17.68 2.48 -9.62
N PHE A 18 18.70 3.20 -10.07
CA PHE A 18 19.03 3.41 -11.49
C PHE A 18 20.34 2.69 -11.89
N GLY A 19 20.81 1.76 -11.06
CA GLY A 19 22.03 0.98 -11.31
C GLY A 19 21.86 -0.16 -12.31
N MET A 20 22.97 -0.84 -12.62
CA MET A 20 23.00 -1.95 -13.59
C MET A 20 22.10 -3.15 -13.22
N ARG A 21 21.78 -3.34 -11.93
CA ARG A 21 20.86 -4.39 -11.49
C ARG A 21 19.43 -4.09 -11.92
N ALA A 22 18.97 -2.86 -11.73
CA ALA A 22 17.67 -2.42 -12.21
C ALA A 22 17.56 -2.57 -13.73
N VAL A 23 18.60 -2.17 -14.47
CA VAL A 23 18.66 -2.35 -15.94
C VAL A 23 18.51 -3.82 -16.34
N LYS A 24 19.26 -4.73 -15.69
CA LYS A 24 19.14 -6.18 -15.95
C LYS A 24 17.71 -6.67 -15.69
N SER A 25 17.08 -6.25 -14.60
CA SER A 25 15.71 -6.65 -14.27
C SER A 25 14.70 -6.19 -15.32
N VAL A 26 14.84 -4.98 -15.84
CA VAL A 26 13.98 -4.49 -16.94
C VAL A 26 14.19 -5.30 -18.21
N LEU A 27 15.43 -5.63 -18.57
CA LEU A 27 15.72 -6.43 -19.77
C LEU A 27 15.15 -7.84 -19.67
N VAL A 28 15.21 -8.46 -18.49
CA VAL A 28 14.58 -9.77 -18.24
C VAL A 28 13.07 -9.68 -18.42
N MET A 29 12.43 -8.63 -17.88
CA MET A 29 11.00 -8.37 -18.04
C MET A 29 10.62 -8.14 -19.50
N ALA A 30 11.36 -7.30 -20.22
CA ALA A 30 11.16 -7.07 -21.66
C ALA A 30 11.27 -8.38 -22.45
N GLY A 31 12.22 -9.25 -22.08
CA GLY A 31 12.36 -10.57 -22.70
C GLY A 31 11.15 -11.49 -22.46
N VAL A 32 10.50 -11.44 -21.29
CA VAL A 32 9.26 -12.17 -21.01
C VAL A 32 8.12 -11.62 -21.87
N LEU A 33 7.90 -10.30 -21.84
CA LEU A 33 6.85 -9.64 -22.61
C LEU A 33 7.00 -9.87 -24.12
N LYS A 34 8.23 -9.90 -24.65
CA LYS A 34 8.50 -10.18 -26.06
C LYS A 34 8.17 -11.63 -26.45
N ARG A 35 8.33 -12.59 -25.54
CA ARG A 35 7.94 -14.00 -25.78
C ARG A 35 6.43 -14.18 -25.76
N GLU A 36 5.73 -13.46 -24.90
CA GLU A 36 4.26 -13.47 -24.82
C GLU A 36 3.62 -12.74 -26.02
N SER A 37 4.29 -11.71 -26.54
CA SER A 37 3.82 -10.91 -27.69
C SER A 37 4.88 -10.81 -28.79
N PRO A 38 5.15 -11.89 -29.56
CA PRO A 38 6.24 -11.92 -30.54
C PRO A 38 6.09 -10.90 -31.68
N THR A 39 4.85 -10.56 -32.03
CA THR A 39 4.50 -9.65 -33.14
C THR A 39 4.68 -8.18 -32.81
N VAL A 40 4.80 -7.83 -31.52
CA VAL A 40 4.94 -6.44 -31.07
C VAL A 40 6.36 -5.95 -31.31
N VAL A 41 6.51 -4.71 -31.77
CA VAL A 41 7.82 -4.08 -32.02
C VAL A 41 8.64 -4.05 -30.73
N GLU A 42 9.93 -4.38 -30.82
CA GLU A 42 10.82 -4.51 -29.67
C GLU A 42 10.92 -3.23 -28.83
N ASP A 43 10.98 -2.06 -29.49
CA ASP A 43 10.98 -0.76 -28.84
C ASP A 43 9.75 -0.56 -27.94
N LEU A 44 8.56 -0.96 -28.40
CA LEU A 44 7.33 -0.86 -27.61
C LEU A 44 7.39 -1.78 -26.37
N VAL A 45 7.92 -3.00 -26.54
CA VAL A 45 8.09 -3.94 -25.43
C VAL A 45 9.07 -3.41 -24.40
N LEU A 46 10.18 -2.82 -24.84
CA LEU A 46 11.21 -2.26 -23.96
C LEU A 46 10.66 -1.05 -23.19
N ILE A 47 9.97 -0.13 -23.87
CA ILE A 47 9.38 1.06 -23.23
C ILE A 47 8.29 0.62 -22.23
N ARG A 48 7.48 -0.39 -22.57
CA ARG A 48 6.51 -0.98 -21.65
C ARG A 48 7.20 -1.55 -20.41
N ALA A 49 8.22 -2.38 -20.57
CA ALA A 49 8.98 -2.94 -19.45
C ALA A 49 9.64 -1.84 -18.58
N LEU A 50 10.16 -0.78 -19.20
CA LEU A 50 10.73 0.37 -18.48
C LEU A 50 9.66 1.09 -17.66
N ARG A 51 8.48 1.33 -18.24
CA ARG A 51 7.37 1.97 -17.53
C ARG A 51 6.89 1.11 -16.37
N ASP A 52 6.55 -0.14 -16.65
CA ASP A 52 5.90 -1.04 -15.68
C ASP A 52 6.87 -1.39 -14.53
N SER A 53 8.19 -1.41 -14.77
CA SER A 53 9.19 -1.65 -13.72
C SER A 53 9.50 -0.44 -12.83
N ASN A 54 9.33 0.79 -13.32
CA ASN A 54 9.77 1.99 -12.61
C ASN A 54 8.61 2.84 -12.07
N LEU A 55 7.49 2.93 -12.80
CA LEU A 55 6.34 3.76 -12.41
C LEU A 55 5.78 3.41 -11.02
N PRO A 56 5.69 2.13 -10.59
CA PRO A 56 5.22 1.80 -9.25
C PRO A 56 6.15 2.33 -8.14
N LYS A 57 7.41 2.61 -8.44
CA LYS A 57 8.41 3.04 -7.46
C LYS A 57 8.39 4.54 -7.20
N PHE A 58 7.93 5.32 -8.18
CA PHE A 58 8.08 6.77 -8.14
C PHE A 58 7.01 7.45 -7.28
N LEU A 59 7.40 8.57 -6.69
CA LEU A 59 6.47 9.56 -6.16
C LEU A 59 5.57 10.10 -7.28
N THR A 60 4.40 10.62 -6.92
CA THR A 60 3.41 11.13 -7.89
C THR A 60 3.99 12.21 -8.80
N ASP A 61 4.75 13.16 -8.27
CA ASP A 61 5.38 14.23 -9.05
C ASP A 61 6.50 13.70 -9.97
N ASP A 62 7.33 12.78 -9.46
CA ASP A 62 8.41 12.15 -10.23
C ASP A 62 7.86 11.24 -11.34
N ALA A 63 6.70 10.62 -11.14
CA ALA A 63 6.03 9.82 -12.16
C ALA A 63 5.59 10.68 -13.36
N ILE A 64 5.21 11.94 -13.12
CA ILE A 64 4.88 12.90 -14.18
C ILE A 64 6.16 13.27 -14.95
N LEU A 65 7.24 13.59 -14.25
CA LEU A 65 8.55 13.89 -14.85
C LEU A 65 9.08 12.70 -15.66
N PHE A 66 8.99 11.49 -15.13
CA PHE A 66 9.39 10.27 -15.82
C PHE A 66 8.63 10.07 -17.13
N LYS A 67 7.30 10.27 -17.12
CA LYS A 67 6.49 10.20 -18.35
C LYS A 67 6.94 11.23 -19.39
N ALA A 68 7.28 12.44 -18.96
CA ALA A 68 7.83 13.47 -19.85
C ALA A 68 9.19 13.07 -20.44
N ILE A 69 10.10 12.51 -19.63
CA ILE A 69 11.40 11.98 -20.09
C ILE A 69 11.21 10.86 -21.12
N VAL A 70 10.28 9.93 -20.87
CA VAL A 70 9.97 8.84 -21.82
C VAL A 70 9.43 9.41 -23.13
N GLN A 71 8.54 10.40 -23.07
CA GLN A 71 7.95 11.02 -24.26
C GLN A 71 8.98 11.83 -25.07
N ASP A 72 9.94 12.47 -24.41
CA ASP A 72 11.04 13.19 -25.08
C ASP A 72 12.00 12.23 -25.80
N LEU A 73 12.33 11.10 -25.17
CA LEU A 73 13.20 10.08 -25.77
C LEU A 73 12.50 9.24 -26.85
N PHE A 74 11.17 9.05 -26.74
CA PHE A 74 10.38 8.19 -27.62
C PHE A 74 9.09 8.89 -28.11
N PRO A 75 9.18 9.99 -28.89
CA PRO A 75 8.05 10.86 -29.20
C PRO A 75 6.96 10.21 -30.05
N ASN A 76 7.32 9.23 -30.89
CA ASN A 76 6.39 8.56 -31.81
C ASN A 76 5.77 7.28 -31.24
N VAL A 77 6.03 6.96 -29.97
CA VAL A 77 5.56 5.70 -29.38
C VAL A 77 4.34 5.95 -28.51
N VAL A 78 3.18 5.50 -28.99
CA VAL A 78 1.97 5.43 -28.17
C VAL A 78 1.94 4.05 -27.51
N LEU A 79 2.10 4.01 -26.19
CA LEU A 79 1.96 2.78 -25.43
C LEU A 79 0.47 2.42 -25.34
N PRO A 80 0.04 1.25 -25.83
CA PRO A 80 -1.31 0.79 -25.60
C PRO A 80 -1.54 0.60 -24.10
N GLU A 81 -2.69 1.07 -23.62
CA GLU A 81 -3.15 0.72 -22.28
C GLU A 81 -3.47 -0.78 -22.25
N HIS A 82 -3.03 -1.45 -21.18
CA HIS A 82 -3.35 -2.85 -21.00
C HIS A 82 -4.76 -2.95 -20.43
N ASP A 83 -5.65 -3.63 -21.14
CA ASP A 83 -6.97 -3.92 -20.63
C ASP A 83 -6.89 -5.10 -19.65
N TYR A 84 -7.01 -4.80 -18.37
CA TYR A 84 -7.07 -5.83 -17.32
C TYR A 84 -8.45 -6.47 -17.19
N GLY A 85 -9.44 -6.02 -17.97
CA GLY A 85 -10.76 -6.63 -18.13
C GLY A 85 -11.36 -7.12 -16.81
N GLU A 86 -11.46 -8.44 -16.68
CA GLU A 86 -12.09 -9.14 -15.56
C GLU A 86 -11.37 -8.91 -14.21
N LEU A 87 -10.04 -8.74 -14.21
CA LEU A 87 -9.29 -8.39 -13.00
C LEU A 87 -9.74 -7.03 -12.48
N ARG A 88 -9.85 -6.03 -13.37
CA ARG A 88 -10.28 -4.68 -13.00
C ARG A 88 -11.73 -4.66 -12.51
N SER A 89 -12.63 -5.35 -13.22
CA SER A 89 -14.03 -5.47 -12.82
C SER A 89 -14.18 -6.12 -11.44
N THR A 90 -13.43 -7.21 -11.19
CA THR A 90 -13.47 -7.91 -9.90
C THR A 90 -12.89 -7.06 -8.77
N ILE A 91 -11.83 -6.26 -9.01
CA ILE A 91 -11.31 -5.30 -8.01
C ILE A 91 -12.41 -4.33 -7.57
N ILE A 92 -13.17 -3.78 -8.51
CA ILE A 92 -14.28 -2.85 -8.25
C ILE A 92 -15.39 -3.55 -7.44
N GLU A 93 -15.77 -4.77 -7.82
CA GLU A 93 -16.75 -5.58 -7.09
C GLU A 93 -16.33 -5.82 -5.63
N ILE A 94 -15.06 -6.18 -5.40
CA ILE A 94 -14.51 -6.41 -4.06
C ILE A 94 -14.47 -5.11 -3.24
N GLN A 95 -14.10 -3.98 -3.84
CA GLN A 95 -14.15 -2.67 -3.16
C GLN A 95 -15.57 -2.37 -2.66
N LEU A 96 -16.58 -2.56 -3.52
CA LEU A 96 -17.99 -2.35 -3.16
C LEU A 96 -18.46 -3.35 -2.09
N LYS A 97 -18.09 -4.63 -2.20
CA LYS A 97 -18.39 -5.68 -1.21
C LYS A 97 -17.81 -5.37 0.17
N ARG A 98 -16.63 -4.74 0.22
CA ARG A 98 -16.00 -4.26 1.47
C ARG A 98 -16.57 -2.94 1.98
N GLY A 99 -17.53 -2.34 1.26
CA GLY A 99 -18.14 -1.05 1.60
C GLY A 99 -17.22 0.13 1.36
N LEU A 100 -16.16 -0.02 0.56
CA LEU A 100 -15.21 1.04 0.22
C LEU A 100 -15.74 1.89 -0.95
N GLN A 101 -15.20 3.09 -1.10
CA GLN A 101 -15.41 3.87 -2.32
C GLN A 101 -14.48 3.38 -3.42
N THR A 102 -14.99 3.36 -4.65
CA THR A 102 -14.23 3.00 -5.84
C THR A 102 -13.42 4.21 -6.30
N GLU A 103 -12.12 4.21 -6.00
CA GLU A 103 -11.19 5.26 -6.40
C GLU A 103 -10.18 4.71 -7.41
N GLU A 104 -10.05 5.39 -8.55
CA GLU A 104 -9.18 4.98 -9.66
C GLU A 104 -7.71 4.90 -9.26
N SER A 105 -7.26 5.79 -8.38
CA SER A 105 -5.91 5.77 -7.85
C SER A 105 -5.63 4.49 -7.07
N GLN A 106 -6.59 4.04 -6.26
CA GLN A 106 -6.46 2.79 -5.50
C GLN A 106 -6.49 1.56 -6.43
N ILE A 107 -7.38 1.53 -7.43
CA ILE A 107 -7.43 0.45 -8.43
C ILE A 107 -6.08 0.34 -9.15
N GLY A 108 -5.51 1.47 -9.58
CA GLY A 108 -4.18 1.52 -10.18
C GLY A 108 -3.10 0.93 -9.28
N LYS A 109 -3.10 1.24 -7.98
CA LYS A 109 -2.13 0.66 -7.02
C LYS A 109 -2.31 -0.83 -6.79
N VAL A 110 -3.55 -1.33 -6.79
CA VAL A 110 -3.84 -2.78 -6.70
C VAL A 110 -3.29 -3.51 -7.93
N ILE A 111 -3.47 -2.94 -9.12
CA ILE A 111 -2.93 -3.50 -10.37
C ILE A 111 -1.39 -3.46 -10.36
N GLN A 112 -0.78 -2.34 -9.97
CA GLN A 112 0.68 -2.24 -9.84
C GLN A 112 1.25 -3.26 -8.85
N PHE A 113 0.56 -3.49 -7.74
CA PHE A 113 0.93 -4.52 -6.78
C PHE A 113 0.84 -5.92 -7.40
N TYR A 114 -0.24 -6.24 -8.10
CA TYR A 114 -0.40 -7.49 -8.84
C TYR A 114 0.73 -7.74 -9.85
N GLU A 115 1.03 -6.76 -10.71
CA GLU A 115 2.10 -6.87 -11.70
C GLU A 115 3.47 -7.08 -11.06
N THR A 116 3.71 -6.39 -9.95
CA THR A 116 4.96 -6.53 -9.19
C THR A 116 5.09 -7.94 -8.60
N MET A 117 3.99 -8.53 -8.11
CA MET A 117 3.99 -9.89 -7.56
C MET A 117 4.18 -10.98 -8.61
N LEU A 118 3.75 -10.77 -9.86
CA LEU A 118 3.99 -11.71 -10.96
C LEU A 118 5.50 -11.90 -11.22
N ILE A 119 6.29 -10.85 -11.00
CA ILE A 119 7.70 -10.79 -11.37
C ILE A 119 8.61 -11.06 -10.16
N ARG A 120 8.22 -10.58 -8.97
CA ARG A 120 9.01 -10.64 -7.75
C ARG A 120 8.23 -11.35 -6.65
N HIS A 121 8.90 -12.29 -5.98
CA HIS A 121 8.34 -12.95 -4.79
C HIS A 121 8.50 -12.10 -3.52
N GLY A 122 9.48 -11.19 -3.48
CA GLY A 122 9.63 -10.18 -2.43
C GLY A 122 9.09 -8.83 -2.92
N VAL A 123 8.09 -8.26 -2.25
CA VAL A 123 7.48 -6.97 -2.64
C VAL A 123 7.34 -6.05 -1.43
N MET A 124 7.69 -4.77 -1.57
CA MET A 124 7.56 -3.75 -0.53
C MET A 124 6.49 -2.73 -0.91
N LEU A 125 5.47 -2.62 -0.06
CA LEU A 125 4.50 -1.53 -0.06
C LEU A 125 5.06 -0.41 0.82
N VAL A 126 5.51 0.67 0.20
CA VAL A 126 6.15 1.80 0.88
C VAL A 126 5.23 3.01 0.87
N GLY A 127 5.13 3.71 1.99
CA GLY A 127 4.38 4.95 2.07
C GLY A 127 3.90 5.23 3.48
N PRO A 128 3.39 6.43 3.76
CA PRO A 128 2.95 6.79 5.10
C PRO A 128 1.83 5.89 5.63
N THR A 129 1.68 5.84 6.95
CA THR A 129 0.52 5.25 7.62
C THR A 129 -0.76 5.92 7.12
N MET A 130 -1.85 5.15 7.02
CA MET A 130 -3.13 5.58 6.43
C MET A 130 -3.07 5.91 4.93
N GLY A 131 -2.00 5.56 4.20
CA GLY A 131 -1.97 5.61 2.73
C GLY A 131 -2.80 4.53 2.03
N GLY A 132 -3.35 3.56 2.77
CA GLY A 132 -4.17 2.48 2.19
C GLY A 132 -3.39 1.23 1.77
N LYS A 133 -2.12 1.08 2.17
CA LYS A 133 -1.28 -0.10 1.90
C LYS A 133 -1.96 -1.40 2.29
N THR A 134 -2.45 -1.48 3.53
CA THR A 134 -3.20 -2.64 4.02
C THR A 134 -4.43 -2.95 3.18
N THR A 135 -5.14 -1.90 2.73
CA THR A 135 -6.33 -2.05 1.89
C THR A 135 -5.99 -2.58 0.51
N VAL A 136 -4.88 -2.12 -0.09
CA VAL A 136 -4.41 -2.56 -1.42
C VAL A 136 -4.13 -4.05 -1.45
N TYR A 137 -3.33 -4.59 -0.53
CA TYR A 137 -3.03 -6.03 -0.57
C TYR A 137 -4.26 -6.87 -0.22
N ARG A 138 -5.14 -6.41 0.70
CA ARG A 138 -6.37 -7.14 1.04
C ARG A 138 -7.35 -7.21 -0.11
N ILE A 139 -7.50 -6.12 -0.87
CA ILE A 139 -8.32 -6.13 -2.09
C ILE A 139 -7.75 -7.13 -3.09
N LEU A 140 -6.43 -7.13 -3.31
CA LEU A 140 -5.83 -8.09 -4.24
C LEU A 140 -6.01 -9.54 -3.79
N ALA A 141 -5.81 -9.83 -2.49
CA ALA A 141 -5.97 -11.18 -1.93
C ALA A 141 -7.37 -11.74 -2.19
N ASP A 142 -8.39 -10.93 -1.91
CA ASP A 142 -9.79 -11.28 -2.17
C ASP A 142 -10.07 -11.40 -3.67
N THR A 143 -9.51 -10.50 -4.48
CA THR A 143 -9.70 -10.49 -5.94
C THR A 143 -9.19 -11.79 -6.56
N LEU A 144 -7.98 -12.24 -6.20
CA LEU A 144 -7.41 -13.49 -6.72
C LEU A 144 -8.23 -14.70 -6.28
N THR A 145 -8.74 -14.68 -5.05
CA THR A 145 -9.62 -15.74 -4.53
C THR A 145 -10.96 -15.79 -5.27
N ASP A 146 -11.55 -14.63 -5.58
CA ASP A 146 -12.83 -14.54 -6.29
C ASP A 146 -12.69 -14.91 -7.78
N LEU A 147 -11.60 -14.48 -8.43
CA LEU A 147 -11.27 -14.89 -9.80
C LEU A 147 -11.07 -16.41 -9.92
N HIS A 148 -10.45 -17.03 -8.91
CA HIS A 148 -10.34 -18.48 -8.81
C HIS A 148 -11.74 -19.13 -8.70
N ALA A 149 -12.61 -18.61 -7.84
CA ALA A 149 -13.97 -19.10 -7.68
C ALA A 149 -14.82 -18.95 -8.96
N LYS A 150 -14.56 -17.92 -9.77
CA LYS A 150 -15.15 -17.71 -11.11
C LYS A 150 -14.60 -18.67 -12.18
N ASN A 151 -13.63 -19.53 -11.86
CA ASN A 151 -12.97 -20.47 -12.78
C ASN A 151 -12.34 -19.80 -14.02
N ILE A 152 -11.80 -18.59 -13.85
CA ILE A 152 -11.08 -17.90 -14.93
C ILE A 152 -9.70 -18.54 -15.06
N ASP A 153 -9.42 -19.12 -16.22
CA ASP A 153 -8.22 -19.91 -16.45
C ASP A 153 -6.97 -19.03 -16.54
N TYR A 154 -6.33 -18.81 -15.39
CA TYR A 154 -5.02 -18.21 -15.28
C TYR A 154 -4.30 -18.78 -14.06
N HIS A 155 -3.07 -19.28 -14.26
CA HIS A 155 -2.33 -20.02 -13.24
C HIS A 155 -2.14 -19.25 -11.91
N PHE A 156 -2.10 -17.92 -11.96
CA PHE A 156 -1.91 -17.04 -10.81
C PHE A 156 -3.21 -16.70 -10.06
N TYR A 157 -4.38 -17.02 -10.63
CA TYR A 157 -5.67 -16.84 -9.94
C TYR A 157 -5.91 -18.04 -9.01
N GLN A 158 -5.18 -18.04 -7.90
CA GLN A 158 -5.32 -19.01 -6.82
C GLN A 158 -5.78 -18.31 -5.53
N PRO A 159 -6.43 -19.03 -4.60
CA PRO A 159 -6.78 -18.49 -3.29
C PRO A 159 -5.55 -17.96 -2.55
N VAL A 160 -5.73 -16.90 -1.76
CA VAL A 160 -4.65 -16.23 -1.04
C VAL A 160 -4.85 -16.32 0.47
N HIS A 161 -3.82 -16.82 1.17
CA HIS A 161 -3.74 -16.81 2.63
C HIS A 161 -2.67 -15.82 3.09
N THR A 162 -3.02 -14.92 4.01
CA THR A 162 -2.11 -13.89 4.52
C THR A 162 -1.70 -14.16 5.96
N TYR A 163 -0.40 -14.09 6.24
CA TYR A 163 0.18 -14.20 7.59
C TYR A 163 0.84 -12.88 7.95
N VAL A 164 0.23 -12.10 8.84
CA VAL A 164 0.72 -10.76 9.22
C VAL A 164 1.52 -10.85 10.51
N LEU A 165 2.74 -10.32 10.50
CA LEU A 165 3.61 -10.24 11.67
C LEU A 165 4.36 -8.90 11.70
N ASN A 166 4.66 -8.40 12.89
CA ASN A 166 5.54 -7.24 13.07
C ASN A 166 6.93 -7.74 13.49
N PRO A 167 7.95 -7.66 12.61
CA PRO A 167 9.29 -8.18 12.92
C PRO A 167 9.95 -7.49 14.11
N LYS A 168 9.57 -6.23 14.40
CA LYS A 168 10.12 -5.45 15.51
C LYS A 168 9.40 -5.66 16.84
N SER A 169 8.21 -6.28 16.84
CA SER A 169 7.50 -6.57 18.09
C SER A 169 8.00 -7.82 18.79
N ILE A 170 8.90 -8.58 18.16
CA ILE A 170 9.49 -9.82 18.68
C ILE A 170 11.01 -9.78 18.56
N THR A 171 11.69 -10.65 19.30
CA THR A 171 13.14 -10.76 19.21
C THR A 171 13.57 -11.51 17.93
N ALA A 172 14.81 -11.28 17.49
CA ALA A 172 15.36 -11.99 16.32
C ALA A 172 15.37 -13.51 16.51
N GLY A 173 15.58 -13.99 17.74
CA GLY A 173 15.50 -15.41 18.10
C GLY A 173 14.08 -15.97 18.00
N GLU A 174 13.05 -15.21 18.37
CA GLU A 174 11.65 -15.63 18.19
C GLU A 174 11.20 -15.57 16.72
N LEU A 175 11.77 -14.67 15.92
CA LEU A 175 11.46 -14.55 14.50
C LEU A 175 12.09 -15.70 13.68
N TYR A 176 13.39 -15.97 13.87
CA TYR A 176 14.16 -16.91 13.05
C TYR A 176 14.44 -18.26 13.72
N GLY A 177 14.31 -18.33 15.04
CA GLY A 177 14.71 -19.45 15.85
C GLY A 177 16.07 -19.21 16.51
N GLU A 178 16.26 -19.83 17.67
CA GLU A 178 17.48 -19.72 18.45
C GLU A 178 17.78 -21.02 19.19
N PHE A 179 19.05 -21.25 19.48
CA PHE A 179 19.45 -22.33 20.38
C PHE A 179 19.29 -21.87 21.83
N ASN A 180 18.59 -22.66 22.64
CA ASN A 180 18.53 -22.45 24.07
C ASN A 180 19.93 -22.66 24.67
N LYS A 181 20.53 -21.61 25.24
CA LYS A 181 21.89 -21.64 25.78
C LYS A 181 22.10 -22.67 26.91
N THR A 182 21.02 -23.06 27.59
CA THR A 182 21.07 -24.00 28.71
C THR A 182 20.88 -25.44 28.24
N THR A 183 19.88 -25.70 27.39
CA THR A 183 19.55 -27.07 26.94
C THR A 183 20.28 -27.49 25.67
N MET A 184 20.88 -26.54 24.94
CA MET A 184 21.43 -26.71 23.59
C MET A 184 20.41 -27.21 22.55
N GLU A 185 19.12 -27.13 22.85
CA GLU A 185 18.05 -27.49 21.93
C GLU A 185 17.67 -26.31 21.04
N TRP A 186 17.31 -26.62 19.79
CA TRP A 186 16.81 -25.64 18.84
C TRP A 186 15.35 -25.30 19.14
N LYS A 187 15.05 -24.01 19.31
CA LYS A 187 13.70 -23.49 19.35
C LYS A 187 13.39 -22.83 18.02
N ASP A 188 12.36 -23.32 17.34
CA ASP A 188 11.91 -22.75 16.08
C ASP A 188 11.34 -21.34 16.24
N GLY A 189 11.66 -20.47 15.27
CA GLY A 189 11.07 -19.15 15.15
C GLY A 189 9.83 -19.14 14.26
N LEU A 190 9.06 -18.06 14.35
CA LEU A 190 7.80 -17.89 13.62
C LEU A 190 7.99 -18.00 12.10
N MET A 191 9.06 -17.42 11.53
CA MET A 191 9.29 -17.47 10.07
C MET A 191 9.48 -18.89 9.55
N GLY A 192 10.29 -19.70 10.24
CA GLY A 192 10.53 -21.09 9.86
C GLY A 192 9.23 -21.91 9.94
N MET A 193 8.46 -21.74 11.01
CA MET A 193 7.17 -22.41 11.20
C MET A 193 6.15 -22.03 10.11
N SER A 194 5.97 -20.73 9.86
CA SER A 194 5.04 -20.23 8.85
C SER A 194 5.41 -20.73 7.46
N VAL A 195 6.69 -20.63 7.07
CA VAL A 195 7.15 -21.09 5.74
C VAL A 195 6.92 -22.59 5.57
N ARG A 196 7.25 -23.42 6.58
CA ARG A 196 7.04 -24.88 6.50
C ARG A 196 5.57 -25.26 6.28
N GLN A 197 4.64 -24.55 6.92
CA GLN A 197 3.22 -24.78 6.74
C GLN A 197 2.77 -24.42 5.31
N CYS A 198 3.32 -23.35 4.75
CA CYS A 198 2.96 -22.84 3.42
C CYS A 198 3.44 -23.74 2.27
N VAL A 199 4.61 -24.39 2.40
CA VAL A 199 5.20 -25.21 1.32
C VAL A 199 4.31 -26.38 0.90
N GLN A 200 3.42 -26.86 1.78
CA GLN A 200 2.55 -28.01 1.51
C GLN A 200 1.35 -27.68 0.61
N SER A 201 1.03 -26.40 0.43
CA SER A 201 -0.17 -25.95 -0.29
C SER A 201 0.18 -25.38 -1.67
N LYS A 202 -0.80 -25.45 -2.59
CA LYS A 202 -0.73 -24.84 -3.93
C LYS A 202 -1.40 -23.47 -3.99
N ASP A 203 -1.98 -23.02 -2.89
CA ASP A 203 -2.56 -21.69 -2.76
C ASP A 203 -1.45 -20.64 -2.62
N HIS A 204 -1.79 -19.38 -2.85
CA HIS A 204 -0.90 -18.27 -2.54
C HIS A 204 -0.77 -18.10 -1.02
N HIS A 205 0.46 -17.97 -0.55
CA HIS A 205 0.77 -17.70 0.86
C HIS A 205 1.60 -16.43 0.95
N TRP A 206 1.03 -15.39 1.52
CA TRP A 206 1.69 -14.09 1.66
C TRP A 206 2.11 -13.89 3.10
N ILE A 207 3.41 -13.85 3.33
CA ILE A 207 4.00 -13.52 4.64
C ILE A 207 4.23 -12.02 4.65
N ILE A 208 3.42 -11.32 5.45
CA ILE A 208 3.36 -9.86 5.51
C ILE A 208 4.10 -9.39 6.75
N CYS A 209 5.22 -8.71 6.54
CA CYS A 209 6.00 -8.03 7.56
C CYS A 209 5.49 -6.57 7.68
N ASP A 210 4.62 -6.30 8.65
CA ASP A 210 4.07 -4.98 8.93
C ASP A 210 4.87 -4.28 10.03
N GLY A 211 5.63 -3.25 9.66
CA GLY A 211 6.45 -2.49 10.60
C GLY A 211 7.73 -1.96 9.98
N PRO A 212 8.53 -1.21 10.76
CA PRO A 212 9.74 -0.58 10.24
C PRO A 212 10.82 -1.62 9.88
N VAL A 213 11.48 -1.39 8.75
CA VAL A 213 12.65 -2.17 8.33
C VAL A 213 13.84 -1.85 9.22
N ASP A 214 14.68 -2.85 9.45
CA ASP A 214 15.94 -2.72 10.16
C ASP A 214 16.96 -3.68 9.59
N ALA A 215 18.21 -3.23 9.49
CA ALA A 215 19.30 -4.01 8.93
C ALA A 215 19.48 -5.37 9.62
N VAL A 216 19.25 -5.45 10.94
CA VAL A 216 19.51 -6.66 11.73
C VAL A 216 18.62 -7.82 11.30
N TRP A 217 17.32 -7.58 11.11
CA TRP A 217 16.41 -8.66 10.77
C TRP A 217 16.30 -8.87 9.27
N ILE A 218 16.36 -7.83 8.44
CA ILE A 218 16.12 -7.98 6.99
C ILE A 218 17.30 -8.65 6.25
N GLU A 219 18.52 -8.53 6.77
CA GLU A 219 19.70 -9.13 6.13
C GLU A 219 19.62 -10.66 6.06
N ASN A 220 19.03 -11.31 7.06
CA ASN A 220 18.81 -12.76 7.08
C ASN A 220 17.82 -13.23 6.01
N LEU A 221 17.09 -12.31 5.37
CA LEU A 221 16.13 -12.61 4.30
C LEU A 221 16.73 -12.46 2.90
N ASN A 222 17.97 -12.01 2.79
CA ASN A 222 18.59 -11.75 1.48
C ASN A 222 18.62 -12.98 0.56
N THR A 223 18.85 -14.18 1.10
CA THR A 223 18.88 -15.43 0.32
C THR A 223 17.49 -15.91 -0.09
N VAL A 224 16.45 -15.50 0.65
CA VAL A 224 15.08 -15.82 0.25
C VAL A 224 14.54 -14.79 -0.74
N LEU A 225 14.99 -13.54 -0.68
CA LEU A 225 14.57 -12.45 -1.56
C LEU A 225 15.29 -12.43 -2.92
N ASP A 226 16.42 -13.13 -3.05
CA ASP A 226 17.11 -13.29 -4.34
C ASP A 226 16.52 -14.43 -5.19
N ASP A 227 17.17 -14.70 -6.34
CA ASP A 227 16.72 -15.72 -7.30
C ASP A 227 16.80 -17.15 -6.74
N ASN A 228 17.51 -17.39 -5.62
CA ASN A 228 17.60 -18.71 -4.99
C ASN A 228 16.30 -19.11 -4.30
N LYS A 229 15.49 -18.13 -3.86
CA LYS A 229 14.20 -18.35 -3.19
C LYS A 229 14.32 -19.32 -2.00
N MET A 230 15.37 -19.16 -1.19
CA MET A 230 15.71 -20.09 -0.11
C MET A 230 15.87 -19.38 1.24
N LEU A 231 15.02 -19.74 2.19
CA LEU A 231 15.16 -19.31 3.58
C LEU A 231 16.22 -20.18 4.26
N CYS A 232 17.28 -19.55 4.74
CA CYS A 232 18.36 -20.20 5.47
C CYS A 232 18.25 -19.83 6.95
N LEU A 233 18.05 -20.83 7.81
CA LEU A 233 17.96 -20.66 9.25
C LEU A 233 19.31 -20.94 9.93
N ALA A 234 19.48 -20.45 11.17
CA ALA A 234 20.73 -20.58 11.91
C ALA A 234 21.09 -22.04 12.28
N ASN A 235 20.10 -22.93 12.36
CA ASN A 235 20.28 -24.39 12.49
C ASN A 235 20.76 -25.06 11.18
N SER A 236 21.15 -24.29 10.17
CA SER A 236 21.53 -24.75 8.82
C SER A 236 20.40 -25.39 8.00
N GLU A 237 19.16 -25.31 8.48
CA GLU A 237 17.99 -25.69 7.70
C GLU A 237 17.78 -24.75 6.52
N ARG A 238 17.43 -25.31 5.37
CA ARG A 238 17.22 -24.59 4.11
C ARG A 238 15.85 -24.94 3.57
N ILE A 239 14.95 -23.97 3.58
CA ILE A 239 13.58 -24.14 3.11
C ILE A 239 13.39 -23.36 1.82
N LYS A 240 13.08 -24.06 0.72
CA LYS A 240 12.87 -23.46 -0.59
C LYS A 240 11.42 -22.97 -0.74
N TYR A 241 11.24 -21.72 -1.15
CA TYR A 241 9.93 -21.15 -1.44
C TYR A 241 9.33 -21.78 -2.69
N THR A 242 8.02 -22.01 -2.64
CA THR A 242 7.24 -22.36 -3.83
C THR A 242 6.95 -21.10 -4.66
N PRO A 243 6.57 -21.24 -5.94
CA PRO A 243 6.18 -20.09 -6.76
C PRO A 243 4.97 -19.30 -6.23
N TYR A 244 4.17 -19.89 -5.35
CA TYR A 244 2.96 -19.29 -4.79
C TYR A 244 3.21 -18.56 -3.46
N MET A 245 4.43 -18.65 -2.92
CA MET A 245 4.81 -17.96 -1.69
C MET A 245 5.39 -16.58 -2.00
N HIS A 246 4.88 -15.57 -1.31
CA HIS A 246 5.35 -14.19 -1.42
C HIS A 246 5.68 -13.63 -0.05
N MET A 247 6.72 -12.80 -0.01
CA MET A 247 7.08 -12.00 1.14
C MET A 247 6.72 -10.55 0.84
N VAL A 248 5.80 -10.00 1.63
CA VAL A 248 5.31 -8.63 1.48
C VAL A 248 5.78 -7.81 2.66
N PHE A 249 6.31 -6.62 2.41
CA PHE A 249 6.73 -5.70 3.46
C PHE A 249 5.80 -4.49 3.43
N GLU A 250 5.08 -4.24 4.52
CA GLU A 250 4.32 -3.01 4.70
C GLU A 250 5.14 -2.05 5.57
N VAL A 251 5.70 -1.01 4.96
CA VAL A 251 6.72 -0.15 5.59
C VAL A 251 6.43 1.33 5.34
N GLN A 252 6.87 2.19 6.25
CA GLN A 252 6.72 3.64 6.09
C GLN A 252 7.79 4.21 5.15
N ASP A 253 9.05 3.89 5.44
CA ASP A 253 10.23 4.33 4.69
C ASP A 253 11.28 3.21 4.67
N LEU A 254 12.34 3.43 3.90
CA LEU A 254 13.45 2.48 3.70
C LEU A 254 14.80 3.07 4.09
N SER A 255 14.80 4.09 4.96
CA SER A 255 16.01 4.83 5.35
C SER A 255 17.10 3.96 5.99
N THR A 256 16.69 2.84 6.60
CA THR A 256 17.57 1.88 7.28
C THR A 256 17.87 0.63 6.44
N ALA A 257 17.27 0.50 5.25
CA ALA A 257 17.44 -0.65 4.39
C ALA A 257 18.66 -0.47 3.48
N SER A 258 19.45 -1.54 3.29
CA SER A 258 20.56 -1.48 2.34
C SER A 258 20.05 -1.40 0.89
N PRO A 259 20.72 -0.65 -0.01
CA PRO A 259 20.36 -0.63 -1.43
C PRO A 259 20.36 -2.02 -2.07
N ALA A 260 21.21 -2.92 -1.58
CA ALA A 260 21.25 -4.32 -2.04
C ALA A 260 19.94 -5.06 -1.74
N THR A 261 19.38 -4.87 -0.54
CA THR A 261 18.08 -5.45 -0.15
C THR A 261 16.95 -4.86 -0.97
N VAL A 262 16.91 -3.52 -1.11
CA VAL A 262 15.87 -2.83 -1.90
C VAL A 262 15.90 -3.28 -3.37
N SER A 263 17.09 -3.45 -3.96
CA SER A 263 17.24 -3.89 -5.37
C SER A 263 16.70 -5.29 -5.66
N ARG A 264 16.52 -6.13 -4.62
CA ARG A 264 15.99 -7.50 -4.74
C ARG A 264 14.47 -7.56 -4.67
N CYS A 265 13.85 -6.55 -4.06
CA CYS A 265 12.40 -6.48 -3.92
C CYS A 265 11.74 -5.72 -5.07
N GLY A 266 10.50 -6.09 -5.38
CA GLY A 266 9.58 -5.22 -6.10
C GLY A 266 9.12 -4.08 -5.19
N MET A 267 8.92 -2.90 -5.75
CA MET A 267 8.62 -1.69 -4.98
C MET A 267 7.32 -1.09 -5.48
N VAL A 268 6.35 -0.87 -4.59
CA VAL A 268 5.13 -0.12 -4.88
C VAL A 268 4.98 0.99 -3.85
N TYR A 269 5.17 2.22 -4.30
CA TYR A 269 4.98 3.41 -3.49
C TYR A 269 3.50 3.79 -3.48
N ILE A 270 2.96 4.04 -2.29
CA ILE A 270 1.56 4.43 -2.06
C ILE A 270 1.56 5.76 -1.33
N ASP A 271 1.19 6.83 -2.04
CA ASP A 271 1.05 8.16 -1.46
C ASP A 271 -0.31 8.28 -0.76
N SER A 272 -0.35 8.89 0.43
CA SER A 272 -1.60 9.23 1.10
C SER A 272 -2.40 10.32 0.35
N ASN A 273 -1.74 11.11 -0.49
CA ASN A 273 -2.38 12.13 -1.32
C ASN A 273 -3.13 11.57 -2.54
N ASP A 274 -2.88 10.32 -2.93
CA ASP A 274 -3.52 9.68 -4.09
C ASP A 274 -5.01 9.38 -3.84
N ILE A 275 -5.35 8.95 -2.62
CA ILE A 275 -6.74 8.69 -2.18
C ILE A 275 -7.34 9.92 -1.50
N LYS A 276 -6.51 10.74 -0.84
CA LYS A 276 -6.94 11.86 0.03
C LYS A 276 -7.87 11.38 1.15
N TRP A 277 -8.62 12.29 1.77
CA TRP A 277 -9.48 12.01 2.92
C TRP A 277 -10.95 11.80 2.57
N MET A 278 -11.43 12.36 1.45
CA MET A 278 -12.85 12.34 1.08
C MET A 278 -13.44 10.92 0.93
N PRO A 279 -12.74 9.93 0.31
CA PRO A 279 -13.28 8.59 0.18
C PRO A 279 -13.53 7.90 1.53
N TYR A 280 -12.67 8.18 2.51
CA TYR A 280 -12.87 7.71 3.89
C TYR A 280 -14.13 8.32 4.50
N VAL A 281 -14.31 9.64 4.39
CA VAL A 281 -15.49 10.33 4.94
C VAL A 281 -16.78 9.85 4.29
N LYS A 282 -16.82 9.64 2.96
CA LYS A 282 -17.98 9.06 2.26
C LYS A 282 -18.33 7.63 2.74
N THR A 283 -17.32 6.86 3.13
CA THR A 283 -17.52 5.50 3.66
C THR A 283 -18.06 5.56 5.09
N TRP A 284 -17.52 6.47 5.89
CA TRP A 284 -18.00 6.75 7.23
C TRP A 284 -19.41 7.33 7.24
N SER A 285 -19.73 8.23 6.30
CA SER A 285 -21.01 8.93 6.22
C SER A 285 -22.17 7.99 5.94
N LYS A 286 -21.95 6.88 5.22
CA LYS A 286 -22.96 5.81 5.05
C LYS A 286 -23.37 5.21 6.39
N LYS A 287 -22.41 4.92 7.27
CA LYS A 287 -22.68 4.40 8.63
C LYS A 287 -23.36 5.45 9.52
N PHE A 288 -23.07 6.72 9.27
CA PHE A 288 -23.71 7.84 9.96
C PHE A 288 -25.16 8.01 9.49
N GLU A 289 -25.41 7.89 8.18
CA GLU A 289 -26.73 7.96 7.56
C GLU A 289 -27.68 6.90 8.10
N ASP A 290 -27.20 5.65 8.27
CA ASP A 290 -27.98 4.57 8.87
C ASP A 290 -28.47 4.89 10.29
N LYS A 291 -27.75 5.76 11.03
CA LYS A 291 -28.05 6.13 12.42
C LYS A 291 -28.88 7.39 12.55
N PHE A 292 -28.56 8.43 11.78
CA PHE A 292 -29.12 9.77 11.93
C PHE A 292 -30.08 10.14 10.79
N GLY A 293 -29.93 9.57 9.59
CA GLY A 293 -30.73 9.86 8.41
C GLY A 293 -30.08 10.82 7.41
N GLY A 294 -30.46 10.71 6.14
CA GLY A 294 -29.79 11.36 5.01
C GLY A 294 -29.70 12.89 5.08
N ILE A 295 -30.74 13.56 5.58
CA ILE A 295 -30.76 15.04 5.68
C ILE A 295 -29.61 15.57 6.56
N TYR A 296 -29.32 14.87 7.66
CA TYR A 296 -28.25 15.28 8.57
C TYR A 296 -26.88 14.88 8.06
N THR A 297 -26.78 13.75 7.36
CA THR A 297 -25.56 13.34 6.66
C THR A 297 -25.17 14.36 5.60
N GLU A 298 -26.12 14.80 4.77
CA GLU A 298 -25.89 15.80 3.72
C GLU A 298 -25.41 17.12 4.31
N TYR A 299 -26.09 17.63 5.35
CA TYR A 299 -25.67 18.83 6.06
C TYR A 299 -24.25 18.72 6.63
N LEU A 300 -23.90 17.55 7.19
CA LEU A 300 -22.56 17.33 7.71
C LEU A 300 -21.52 17.28 6.59
N MET A 301 -21.83 16.62 5.46
CA MET A 301 -20.95 16.57 4.29
C MET A 301 -20.68 17.97 3.72
N ASP A 302 -21.66 18.87 3.74
CA ASP A 302 -21.47 20.27 3.34
C ASP A 302 -20.44 20.97 4.24
N LEU A 303 -20.46 20.73 5.55
CA LEU A 303 -19.47 21.27 6.49
C LEU A 303 -18.06 20.71 6.20
N PHE A 304 -17.95 19.42 5.90
CA PHE A 304 -16.67 18.81 5.49
C PHE A 304 -16.13 19.49 4.23
N ASN A 305 -16.95 19.61 3.18
CA ASN A 305 -16.56 20.24 1.90
C ASN A 305 -16.19 21.71 2.05
N ALA A 306 -16.91 22.46 2.89
CA ALA A 306 -16.69 23.89 3.08
C ALA A 306 -15.39 24.20 3.84
N HIS A 307 -15.02 23.39 4.83
CA HIS A 307 -14.02 23.78 5.83
C HIS A 307 -12.77 22.91 5.86
N VAL A 308 -12.85 21.60 5.59
CA VAL A 308 -11.74 20.68 5.88
C VAL A 308 -10.52 20.95 5.02
N ASP A 309 -10.68 21.05 3.69
CA ASP A 309 -9.55 21.33 2.80
C ASP A 309 -8.90 22.69 3.07
N GLN A 310 -9.69 23.71 3.37
CA GLN A 310 -9.19 25.05 3.71
C GLN A 310 -8.41 25.02 5.03
N GLY A 311 -8.90 24.29 6.03
CA GLY A 311 -8.22 24.06 7.30
C GLY A 311 -6.88 23.37 7.16
N LEU A 312 -6.86 22.25 6.44
CA LEU A 312 -5.65 21.48 6.17
C LEU A 312 -4.63 22.33 5.40
N ALA A 313 -5.08 23.11 4.40
CA ALA A 313 -4.20 24.04 3.68
C ALA A 313 -3.66 25.16 4.59
N PHE A 314 -4.48 25.71 5.48
CA PHE A 314 -4.07 26.73 6.43
C PHE A 314 -3.01 26.20 7.40
N VAL A 315 -3.24 25.02 8.01
CA VAL A 315 -2.27 24.41 8.95
C VAL A 315 -0.94 24.13 8.26
N ARG A 316 -0.96 23.54 7.05
CA ARG A 316 0.28 23.26 6.30
C ARG A 316 1.09 24.51 5.96
N LYS A 317 0.41 25.64 5.70
CA LYS A 317 1.06 26.88 5.26
C LYS A 317 1.49 27.78 6.42
N ASN A 318 0.68 27.88 7.46
CA ASN A 318 0.80 28.93 8.48
C ASN A 318 1.16 28.41 9.87
N CYS A 319 0.98 27.12 10.14
CA CYS A 319 1.18 26.53 11.47
C CYS A 319 2.38 25.59 11.49
N LYS A 320 2.97 25.39 12.68
CA LYS A 320 3.96 24.32 12.89
C LYS A 320 3.37 23.20 13.72
N GLU A 321 3.41 22.00 13.15
CA GLU A 321 3.03 20.78 13.82
C GLU A 321 4.19 20.22 14.67
N ILE A 322 3.89 19.77 15.88
CA ILE A 322 4.90 19.16 16.77
C ILE A 322 5.29 17.77 16.24
N ILE A 323 4.29 16.99 15.82
CA ILE A 323 4.46 15.65 15.25
C ILE A 323 3.99 15.68 13.80
N LYS A 324 4.77 15.17 12.85
CA LYS A 324 4.29 15.09 11.47
C LYS A 324 3.12 14.11 11.36
N GLN A 325 2.02 14.54 10.73
CA GLN A 325 0.84 13.71 10.52
C GLN A 325 0.31 13.90 9.10
N VAL A 326 -0.17 12.80 8.49
CA VAL A 326 -0.89 12.87 7.22
C VAL A 326 -2.27 13.49 7.40
N ASP A 327 -2.78 14.17 6.38
CA ASP A 327 -4.06 14.89 6.45
C ASP A 327 -5.24 13.97 6.73
N ILE A 328 -5.25 12.76 6.13
CA ILE A 328 -6.27 11.76 6.40
C ILE A 328 -6.31 11.35 7.89
N ALA A 329 -5.19 11.37 8.60
CA ALA A 329 -5.17 11.05 10.04
C ALA A 329 -5.98 12.06 10.84
N LYS A 330 -5.82 13.36 10.53
CA LYS A 330 -6.57 14.45 11.15
C LYS A 330 -8.06 14.30 10.89
N VAL A 331 -8.45 13.96 9.65
CA VAL A 331 -9.85 13.75 9.28
C VAL A 331 -10.45 12.50 9.92
N VAL A 332 -9.66 11.42 10.06
CA VAL A 332 -10.08 10.23 10.82
C VAL A 332 -10.34 10.60 12.28
N THR A 333 -9.46 11.39 12.90
CA THR A 333 -9.69 11.91 14.27
C THR A 333 -10.95 12.75 14.35
N LEU A 334 -11.22 13.62 13.36
CA LEU A 334 -12.47 14.38 13.27
C LEU A 334 -13.70 13.47 13.28
N CYS A 335 -13.74 12.46 12.41
CA CYS A 335 -14.84 11.49 12.36
C CYS A 335 -14.99 10.72 13.68
N CYS A 336 -13.89 10.25 14.27
CA CYS A 336 -13.92 9.54 15.55
C CYS A 336 -14.44 10.41 16.70
N LEU A 337 -14.08 11.69 16.75
CA LEU A 337 -14.58 12.62 17.76
C LEU A 337 -16.07 12.92 17.57
N ILE A 338 -16.53 13.11 16.33
CA ILE A 338 -17.94 13.27 16.01
C ILE A 338 -18.73 12.04 16.44
N ASP A 339 -18.27 10.84 16.08
CA ASP A 339 -18.89 9.58 16.52
C ASP A 339 -18.92 9.50 18.04
N ALA A 340 -17.81 9.75 18.72
CA ALA A 340 -17.75 9.70 20.18
C ALA A 340 -18.74 10.65 20.85
N LEU A 341 -18.86 11.89 20.38
CA LEU A 341 -19.78 12.88 20.98
C LEU A 341 -21.25 12.64 20.64
N LEU A 342 -21.56 12.07 19.48
CA LEU A 342 -22.94 11.83 19.05
C LEU A 342 -23.45 10.42 19.37
N THR A 343 -22.56 9.46 19.65
CA THR A 343 -22.92 8.06 19.93
C THR A 343 -22.51 7.53 21.30
N SER A 344 -21.73 8.28 22.10
CA SER A 344 -21.58 7.98 23.53
C SER A 344 -22.93 8.15 24.25
N ASP A 345 -23.10 7.49 25.40
CA ASP A 345 -24.34 7.30 26.18
C ASP A 345 -25.24 8.53 26.45
N ALA A 346 -24.83 9.73 26.05
CA ALA A 346 -25.71 10.87 25.83
C ALA A 346 -26.63 10.57 24.62
N LYS A 347 -27.73 9.84 24.86
CA LYS A 347 -28.82 9.61 23.91
C LYS A 347 -29.21 10.93 23.23
N VAL A 348 -28.63 11.22 22.07
CA VAL A 348 -29.06 12.33 21.21
C VAL A 348 -30.53 12.07 20.92
N ASP A 349 -31.40 12.95 21.39
CA ASP A 349 -32.83 12.79 21.16
C ASP A 349 -33.10 13.05 19.68
N LEU A 350 -33.20 11.98 18.90
CA LEU A 350 -33.50 12.03 17.46
C LEU A 350 -34.88 12.64 17.17
N LYS A 351 -35.70 12.92 18.19
CA LYS A 351 -36.99 13.63 18.08
C LYS A 351 -36.86 15.15 18.21
N LEU A 352 -35.65 15.68 18.37
CA LEU A 352 -35.40 17.12 18.34
C LEU A 352 -35.84 17.70 17.00
N GLU A 353 -36.33 18.94 17.06
CA GLU A 353 -36.66 19.73 15.87
C GLU A 353 -35.44 19.86 14.94
N GLU A 354 -35.66 19.73 13.63
CA GLU A 354 -34.58 19.66 12.63
C GLU A 354 -33.57 20.82 12.75
N ALA A 355 -34.06 22.03 13.02
CA ALA A 355 -33.22 23.22 13.22
C ALA A 355 -32.26 23.07 14.42
N LYS A 356 -32.75 22.50 15.53
CA LYS A 356 -31.92 22.26 16.73
C LYS A 356 -30.89 21.17 16.49
N MET A 357 -31.26 20.13 15.73
CA MET A 357 -30.34 19.07 15.33
C MET A 357 -29.22 19.61 14.45
N LYS A 358 -29.53 20.43 13.44
CA LYS A 358 -28.50 21.07 12.58
C LYS A 358 -27.56 21.97 13.38
N ILE A 359 -28.09 22.74 14.34
CA ILE A 359 -27.26 23.56 15.24
C ILE A 359 -26.33 22.68 16.08
N MET A 360 -26.85 21.61 16.69
CA MET A 360 -26.05 20.67 17.45
C MET A 360 -24.93 20.09 16.59
N LEU A 361 -25.24 19.57 15.41
CA LEU A 361 -24.27 19.00 14.48
C LEU A 361 -23.18 19.99 14.09
N ALA A 362 -23.55 21.23 13.77
CA ALA A 362 -22.59 22.28 13.45
C ALA A 362 -21.67 22.60 14.64
N THR A 363 -22.23 22.73 15.86
CA THR A 363 -21.42 23.01 17.06
C THR A 363 -20.47 21.86 17.38
N THR A 364 -20.94 20.62 17.27
CA THR A 364 -20.12 19.41 17.46
C THR A 364 -19.04 19.33 16.39
N PHE A 365 -19.38 19.58 15.12
CA PHE A 365 -18.41 19.59 14.03
C PHE A 365 -17.31 20.61 14.28
N VAL A 366 -17.65 21.86 14.62
CA VAL A 366 -16.66 22.92 14.88
C VAL A 366 -15.74 22.54 16.05
N PHE A 367 -16.31 22.00 17.14
CA PHE A 367 -15.50 21.53 18.27
C PHE A 367 -14.53 20.43 17.86
N CYS A 368 -15.02 19.38 17.19
CA CYS A 368 -14.18 18.27 16.73
C CYS A 368 -13.16 18.71 15.70
N TYR A 369 -13.52 19.65 14.82
CA TYR A 369 -12.66 20.18 13.77
C TYR A 369 -11.46 20.93 14.36
N VAL A 370 -11.68 21.80 15.35
CA VAL A 370 -10.60 22.51 16.03
C VAL A 370 -9.65 21.52 16.74
N TRP A 371 -10.18 20.53 17.45
CA TRP A 371 -9.37 19.56 18.18
C TRP A 371 -8.62 18.57 17.27
N SER A 372 -9.18 18.23 16.11
CA SER A 372 -8.55 17.30 15.17
C SER A 372 -7.52 17.97 14.27
N VAL A 373 -7.86 19.11 13.67
CA VAL A 373 -6.98 19.84 12.74
C VAL A 373 -5.96 20.70 13.49
N GLY A 374 -6.38 21.34 14.58
CA GLY A 374 -5.54 22.24 15.38
C GLY A 374 -4.85 21.57 16.58
N GLY A 375 -5.27 20.38 17.02
CA GLY A 375 -4.77 19.77 18.27
C GLY A 375 -3.27 19.45 18.30
N ASN A 376 -2.63 19.36 17.14
CA ASN A 376 -1.20 19.08 16.98
C ASN A 376 -0.38 20.32 16.60
N VAL A 377 -1.03 21.49 16.53
CA VAL A 377 -0.37 22.78 16.27
C VAL A 377 0.29 23.29 17.55
N ASN A 378 1.46 23.92 17.41
CA ASN A 378 2.15 24.54 18.53
C ASN A 378 1.30 25.65 19.17
N SER A 379 1.27 25.73 20.50
CA SER A 379 0.45 26.69 21.26
C SER A 379 0.81 28.17 21.06
N LYS A 380 1.88 28.46 20.32
CA LYS A 380 2.37 29.81 20.01
C LYS A 380 1.99 30.32 18.61
N ASP A 381 1.45 29.44 17.77
CA ASP A 381 0.94 29.75 16.43
C ASP A 381 -0.60 29.75 16.47
#